data_AF-A0AB37Z4A1-F1
#
_entry.id   AF-A0AB37Z4A1-F1
#
_cell.length_a   1.000
_cell.length_b   1.000
_cell.length_c   1.000
_cell.angle_alpha   90.00
_cell.angle_beta   90.00
_cell.angle_gamma   90.00
#
_symmetry.space_group_name_H-M   'P 1'
#
loop_
_entity.id
_entity.type
_entity.pdbx_description
1 polymer ?
#
loop_
_entity_poly.entity_id
_entity_poly.type
_entity_poly.pdbx_seq_one_letter_code
_entity_poly.pdbx_strand_id
1 'polypeptide(L)'
;MKKVILLLSALALFQHWDTVQRWFQPPLADRPGEVVLYATQWCGYCAKTREQLAQDQIAYREIDIEKDPAGQATFKALGGRGVPLLDIKGTLIHGYDPQAMRAAY
;
A
#
# COMPACT_ATOMS: atom_id res chain seq x y z
N MET A 1 -37.00 -23.50 -10.45
CA MET A 1 -36.29 -22.35 -11.07
C MET A 1 -35.56 -21.48 -10.05
N LYS A 2 -36.24 -20.85 -9.08
CA LYS A 2 -35.60 -20.03 -8.01
C LYS A 2 -34.48 -20.74 -7.23
N LYS A 3 -34.66 -22.03 -6.90
CA LYS A 3 -33.68 -22.83 -6.16
C LYS A 3 -32.38 -23.07 -6.94
N VAL A 4 -32.46 -23.21 -8.26
CA VAL A 4 -31.30 -23.43 -9.14
C VAL A 4 -30.48 -22.14 -9.27
N ILE A 5 -31.15 -21.00 -9.38
CA ILE A 5 -30.49 -19.69 -9.42
C ILE A 5 -29.73 -19.43 -8.12
N LEU A 6 -30.36 -19.70 -6.96
CA LEU A 6 -29.72 -19.54 -5.65
C LEU A 6 -28.50 -20.46 -5.47
N LEU A 7 -28.57 -21.70 -5.97
CA LEU A 7 -27.46 -22.64 -5.91
C LEU A 7 -26.31 -22.22 -6.84
N LEU A 8 -26.59 -21.73 -8.04
CA LEU A 8 -25.57 -21.24 -8.97
C LEU A 8 -24.91 -19.95 -8.47
N SER A 9 -25.67 -19.03 -7.87
CA SER A 9 -25.10 -17.82 -7.27
C SER A 9 -24.24 -18.14 -6.05
N ALA A 10 -24.67 -19.08 -5.20
CA ALA A 10 -23.88 -19.54 -4.06
C ALA A 10 -22.59 -20.25 -4.50
N LEU A 11 -22.68 -21.09 -5.55
CA LEU A 11 -21.52 -21.77 -6.13
C LEU A 11 -20.53 -20.78 -6.74
N ALA A 12 -21.00 -19.76 -7.46
CA ALA A 12 -20.15 -18.73 -8.03
C ALA A 12 -19.44 -17.89 -6.96
N LEU A 13 -20.15 -17.51 -5.89
CA LEU A 13 -19.54 -16.81 -4.74
C LEU A 13 -18.47 -17.67 -4.05
N PHE A 14 -18.68 -18.99 -3.99
CA PHE A 14 -17.72 -19.93 -3.41
C PHE A 14 -16.51 -20.18 -4.34
N GLN A 15 -16.72 -20.33 -5.64
CA GLN A 15 -15.65 -20.52 -6.63
C GLN A 15 -14.78 -19.27 -6.81
N HIS A 16 -15.35 -18.08 -6.64
CA HIS A 16 -14.65 -16.79 -6.74
C HIS A 16 -14.43 -16.14 -5.39
N TRP A 17 -14.22 -16.94 -4.33
CA TRP A 17 -14.09 -16.47 -2.96
C TRP A 17 -13.01 -15.38 -2.80
N ASP A 18 -11.88 -15.47 -3.51
CA ASP A 18 -10.82 -14.45 -3.49
C ASP A 18 -11.26 -13.10 -4.05
N THR A 19 -12.18 -13.10 -5.02
CA THR A 19 -12.73 -11.87 -5.62
C THR A 19 -13.73 -11.23 -4.67
N VAL A 20 -14.57 -12.07 -4.05
CA VAL A 20 -15.54 -11.64 -3.02
C VAL A 20 -14.80 -11.04 -1.82
N GLN A 21 -13.73 -11.67 -1.33
CA GLN A 21 -12.93 -11.14 -0.22
C GLN A 21 -12.29 -9.79 -0.55
N ARG A 22 -11.76 -9.59 -1.78
CA ARG A 22 -11.18 -8.30 -2.20
C ARG A 22 -12.18 -7.15 -2.21
N TRP A 23 -13.47 -7.40 -2.44
CA TRP A 23 -14.51 -6.37 -2.30
C TRP A 23 -14.79 -5.98 -0.85
N PHE A 24 -14.63 -6.92 0.09
CA PHE A 24 -14.83 -6.64 1.50
C PHE A 24 -13.57 -6.11 2.19
N GLN A 25 -12.38 -6.36 1.63
CA GLN A 25 -11.09 -5.92 2.14
C GLN A 25 -10.21 -5.47 0.97
N PRO A 26 -10.36 -4.23 0.48
CA PRO A 26 -9.49 -3.71 -0.56
C PRO A 26 -8.03 -3.71 -0.08
N PRO A 27 -7.04 -3.89 -0.99
CA PRO A 27 -5.63 -3.76 -0.67
C PRO A 27 -5.39 -2.45 0.09
N LEU A 28 -4.52 -2.50 1.10
CA LEU A 28 -4.24 -1.35 1.97
C LEU A 28 -3.76 -0.11 1.18
N ALA A 29 -3.06 -0.33 0.07
CA ALA A 29 -2.64 0.73 -0.85
C ALA A 29 -3.82 1.52 -1.49
N ASP A 30 -5.03 0.95 -1.49
CA ASP A 30 -6.22 1.58 -2.08
C ASP A 30 -7.07 2.34 -1.04
N ARG A 31 -6.59 2.47 0.21
CA ARG A 31 -7.33 3.20 1.26
C ARG A 31 -7.08 4.71 1.14
N PRO A 32 -8.11 5.52 0.83
CA PRO A 32 -7.96 6.96 0.78
C PRO A 32 -7.52 7.47 2.16
N GLY A 33 -6.45 8.26 2.21
CA GLY A 33 -5.95 8.85 3.45
C GLY A 33 -4.77 8.13 4.11
N GLU A 34 -4.33 6.98 3.60
CA GLU A 34 -3.19 6.24 4.16
C GLU A 34 -1.84 6.79 3.64
N VAL A 35 -0.82 6.78 4.50
CA VAL A 35 0.58 7.03 4.13
C VAL A 35 1.30 5.69 4.04
N VAL A 36 1.89 5.38 2.89
CA VAL A 36 2.64 4.15 2.67
C VAL A 36 4.10 4.47 2.38
N LEU A 37 5.00 3.90 3.16
CA LEU A 37 6.45 3.97 2.97
C LEU A 37 6.96 2.65 2.39
N TYR A 38 7.46 2.70 1.16
CA TYR A 38 8.24 1.62 0.55
C TYR A 38 9.71 1.82 0.88
N ALA A 39 10.31 0.87 1.60
CA ALA A 39 11.64 1.01 2.17
C ALA A 39 12.41 -0.32 2.19
N THR A 40 13.66 -0.25 2.65
CA THR A 40 14.45 -1.41 3.09
C THR A 40 15.03 -1.12 4.49
N GLN A 41 15.50 -2.16 5.17
CA GLN A 41 16.02 -2.02 6.55
C GLN A 41 17.38 -1.30 6.61
N TRP A 42 18.25 -1.56 5.64
CA TRP A 42 19.64 -1.05 5.62
C TRP A 42 19.76 0.38 5.07
N CYS A 43 18.69 0.91 4.46
CA CYS A 43 18.67 2.20 3.79
C CYS A 43 18.64 3.37 4.80
N GLY A 44 19.72 4.17 4.85
CA GLY A 44 19.82 5.32 5.74
C GLY A 44 18.80 6.43 5.48
N TYR A 45 18.45 6.71 4.22
CA TYR A 45 17.39 7.68 3.90
C TYR A 45 15.99 7.20 4.30
N CYS A 46 15.78 5.89 4.29
CA CYS A 46 14.57 5.27 4.79
C CYS A 46 14.47 5.46 6.31
N ALA A 47 15.58 5.31 7.04
CA ALA A 47 15.63 5.63 8.48
C ALA A 47 15.27 7.09 8.76
N LYS A 48 15.84 8.05 8.01
CA LYS A 48 15.48 9.47 8.11
C LYS A 48 13.99 9.74 7.83
N THR A 49 13.41 9.03 6.86
CA THR A 49 11.99 9.13 6.55
C THR A 49 11.12 8.65 7.72
N ARG A 50 11.47 7.52 8.35
CA ARG A 50 10.79 7.01 9.55
C ARG A 50 10.86 8.01 10.70
N GLU A 51 12.03 8.60 10.93
CA GLU A 51 12.23 9.63 11.95
C GLU A 51 11.37 10.87 11.70
N GLN A 52 11.35 11.39 10.47
CA GLN A 52 10.53 12.54 10.11
C GLN A 52 9.04 12.27 10.30
N LEU A 53 8.54 11.12 9.82
CA LEU A 53 7.13 10.73 10.00
C LEU A 53 6.77 10.58 11.48
N ALA A 54 7.68 10.06 12.30
CA ALA A 54 7.48 9.97 13.75
C ALA A 54 7.47 11.35 14.41
N GLN A 55 8.38 12.26 14.02
CA GLN A 55 8.43 13.64 14.53
C GLN A 55 7.16 14.43 14.21
N ASP A 56 6.63 14.23 13.01
CA ASP A 56 5.40 14.88 12.54
C ASP A 56 4.13 14.15 12.99
N GLN A 57 4.27 13.08 13.78
CA GLN A 57 3.17 12.27 14.32
C GLN A 57 2.25 11.69 13.23
N ILE A 58 2.83 11.33 12.08
CA ILE A 58 2.13 10.76 10.94
C ILE A 58 2.07 9.24 11.09
N ALA A 59 0.87 8.69 11.15
CA ALA A 59 0.67 7.25 11.05
C ALA A 59 0.92 6.80 9.60
N TYR A 60 1.74 5.77 9.44
CA TYR A 60 2.06 5.20 8.14
C TYR A 60 2.18 3.68 8.21
N ARG A 61 1.97 3.04 7.07
CA ARG A 61 2.33 1.64 6.85
C ARG A 61 3.69 1.57 6.18
N GLU A 62 4.56 0.71 6.67
CA GLU A 62 5.83 0.42 6.01
C GLU A 62 5.78 -0.90 5.25
N ILE A 63 6.36 -0.91 4.06
CA ILE A 63 6.55 -2.09 3.22
C ILE A 63 8.03 -2.26 2.95
N ASP A 64 8.60 -3.33 3.47
CA ASP A 64 9.95 -3.75 3.11
C ASP A 64 9.93 -4.46 1.74
N ILE A 65 10.39 -3.76 0.70
CA ILE A 65 10.32 -4.25 -0.69
C ILE A 65 11.27 -5.43 -0.96
N GLU A 66 12.15 -5.78 -0.03
CA GLU A 66 13.02 -6.97 -0.13
C GLU A 66 12.37 -8.21 0.51
N LYS A 67 11.35 -8.01 1.36
CA LYS A 67 10.68 -9.09 2.10
C LYS A 67 9.23 -9.31 1.69
N ASP A 68 8.64 -8.36 0.97
CA ASP A 68 7.28 -8.43 0.47
C ASP A 68 7.28 -8.39 -1.08
N PRO A 69 7.14 -9.55 -1.76
CA PRO A 69 7.08 -9.60 -3.21
C PRO A 69 5.90 -8.82 -3.82
N ALA A 70 4.75 -8.77 -3.13
CA ALA A 70 3.61 -7.98 -3.58
C ALA A 70 3.90 -6.48 -3.39
N GLY A 71 4.48 -6.11 -2.26
CA GLY A 71 5.00 -4.77 -1.99
C GLY A 71 6.02 -4.30 -3.03
N GLN A 72 6.94 -5.18 -3.44
CA GLN A 72 7.91 -4.91 -4.49
C GLN A 72 7.24 -4.69 -5.86
N ALA A 73 6.22 -5.48 -6.19
CA ALA A 73 5.46 -5.32 -7.42
C ALA A 73 4.73 -3.98 -7.45
N THR A 74 4.08 -3.60 -6.35
CA THR A 74 3.44 -2.28 -6.21
C THR A 74 4.46 -1.15 -6.30
N PHE A 75 5.60 -1.25 -5.60
CA PHE A 75 6.69 -0.28 -5.71
C PHE A 75 7.12 -0.04 -7.16
N LYS A 76 7.29 -1.10 -7.96
CA LYS A 76 7.62 -1.00 -9.38
C LYS A 76 6.50 -0.36 -10.20
N ALA A 77 5.24 -0.73 -9.93
CA ALA A 77 4.07 -0.17 -10.61
C ALA A 77 3.91 1.33 -10.36
N LEU A 78 4.29 1.80 -9.16
CA LEU A 78 4.34 3.21 -8.79
C LEU A 78 5.58 3.95 -9.33
N GLY A 79 6.38 3.33 -10.20
CA GLY A 79 7.59 3.94 -10.77
C GLY A 79 8.78 4.02 -9.82
N GLY A 80 8.80 3.18 -8.78
CA GLY A 80 9.90 3.07 -7.84
C GLY A 80 11.22 2.68 -8.52
N ARG A 81 12.22 3.57 -8.44
CA ARG A 81 13.60 3.35 -8.95
C ARG A 81 14.64 3.25 -7.84
N GLY A 82 14.29 3.71 -6.64
CA GLY A 82 15.11 3.67 -5.44
C GLY A 82 14.24 3.92 -4.22
N VAL A 83 14.71 3.49 -3.05
CA VAL A 83 14.05 3.72 -1.76
C VAL A 83 14.67 4.93 -1.05
N PRO A 84 13.92 5.64 -0.20
CA PRO A 84 12.49 5.45 0.10
C PRO A 84 11.58 5.96 -1.03
N LEU A 85 10.38 5.38 -1.15
CA LEU A 85 9.27 5.92 -1.94
C LEU A 85 8.07 6.05 -1.01
N LEU A 86 7.45 7.23 -0.96
CA LEU A 86 6.20 7.43 -0.24
C LEU A 86 5.03 7.57 -1.19
N ASP A 87 3.91 6.98 -0.81
CA ASP A 87 2.59 7.31 -1.32
C ASP A 87 1.81 7.99 -0.19
N ILE A 88 1.57 9.30 -0.33
CA ILE A 88 0.85 10.11 0.65
C ILE A 88 -0.46 10.54 -0.01
N LYS A 89 -1.56 9.85 0.31
CA LYS A 89 -2.89 10.18 -0.21
C LYS A 89 -2.93 10.25 -1.75
N GLY A 90 -2.16 9.39 -2.44
CA GLY A 90 -2.02 9.38 -3.91
C GLY A 90 -0.92 10.29 -4.45
N THR A 91 -0.23 11.05 -3.60
CA THR A 91 0.94 11.87 -3.98
C THR A 91 2.20 11.04 -3.80
N LEU A 92 2.91 10.77 -4.90
CA LEU A 92 4.16 10.02 -4.87
C LEU A 92 5.36 10.94 -4.61
N ILE A 93 6.15 10.59 -3.59
CA ILE A 93 7.40 11.27 -3.24
C ILE A 93 8.56 10.29 -3.36
N HIS A 94 9.45 10.55 -4.30
CA HIS A 94 10.63 9.73 -4.53
C HIS A 94 11.81 10.24 -3.69
N GLY A 95 12.41 9.35 -2.90
CA GLY A 95 13.52 9.68 -2.01
C GLY A 95 13.07 10.39 -0.74
N TYR A 96 14.06 10.83 0.04
CA TYR A 96 13.81 11.60 1.26
C TYR A 96 13.75 13.10 0.93
N ASP A 97 12.54 13.66 1.01
CA ASP A 97 12.29 15.10 0.85
C ASP A 97 11.35 15.59 1.97
N PRO A 98 11.89 16.13 3.08
CA PRO A 98 11.10 16.54 4.24
C PRO A 98 10.21 17.77 3.97
N GLN A 99 10.47 18.54 2.91
CA GLN A 99 9.61 19.66 2.52
C GLN A 99 8.40 19.15 1.74
N ALA A 100 8.63 18.30 0.73
CA ALA A 100 7.55 17.70 -0.04
C ALA A 100 6.66 16.82 0.85
N MET A 101 7.25 16.07 1.78
CA MET A 101 6.52 15.28 2.77
C MET A 101 5.56 16.18 3.56
N ARG A 102 6.06 17.25 4.20
CA ARG A 102 5.24 18.19 4.99
C ARG A 102 4.15 18.89 4.20
N ALA A 103 4.33 19.06 2.90
CA ALA A 103 3.30 19.64 2.04
C ALA A 103 2.19 18.64 1.68
N ALA A 104 2.41 17.34 1.88
CA ALA A 104 1.53 16.28 1.37
C ALA A 104 0.58 15.66 2.42
N TYR A 105 0.88 15.74 3.72
CA TYR A 105 -0.05 15.32 4.79
C TYR A 105 -0.97 16.45 5.23
#